data_AF-A0A7W1GHS3-F1
#
_entry.id   AF-A0A7W1GHS3-F1
#
_cell.length_a   1.000
_cell.length_b   1.000
_cell.length_c   1.000
_cell.angle_alpha   90.00
_cell.angle_beta   90.00
_cell.angle_gamma   90.00
#
_symmetry.space_group_name_H-M   'P 1'
#
loop_
_entity.id
_entity.type
_entity.pdbx_description
1 polymer ?
#
loop_
_entity_poly.entity_id
_entity_poly.type
_entity_poly.pdbx_seq_one_letter_code
_entity_poly.pdbx_strand_id
1 'polypeptide(L)'
;MRLKVFIMLGLLLCAPLSGPAQEGSHDGLTNNLSNLYRVSNAKTRSISPENFTGEKGKGGMATEGVAAHEARDLGQGWKVNPFVIIEPGKTFTLAEINGQGAIQHIWMTPTGNWRYSIIRMYWDDEKEPSVEAPVGDFFAMGWGKYAPITSLPVVVNPGSAFNSYWPMPFRKKARITMENFDEKPMRLYYQIN
;
A
#
# COMPACT_ATOMS: atom_id res chain seq x y z
N MET A 1 21.62 46.07 48.76
CA MET A 1 20.59 45.83 47.70
C MET A 1 21.14 45.20 46.41
N ARG A 2 22.36 45.51 45.94
CA ARG A 2 22.86 45.01 44.65
C ARG A 2 23.23 43.51 44.60
N LEU A 3 23.55 42.87 45.73
CA LEU A 3 23.97 41.46 45.75
C LEU A 3 22.80 40.46 45.59
N LYS A 4 21.60 40.82 46.06
CA LYS A 4 20.39 39.97 45.92
C LYS A 4 19.88 39.91 44.47
N VAL A 5 20.12 40.96 43.69
CA VAL A 5 19.69 41.04 42.27
C VAL A 5 20.54 40.11 41.39
N PHE A 6 21.84 39.98 41.66
CA PHE A 6 22.72 39.08 40.91
C PHE A 6 22.44 37.60 41.18
N ILE A 7 22.08 37.24 42.41
CA ILE A 7 21.71 35.86 42.78
C ILE A 7 20.38 35.47 42.11
N MET A 8 19.43 36.40 42.00
CA MET A 8 18.12 36.14 41.37
C MET A 8 18.24 36.01 39.83
N LEU A 9 19.16 36.73 39.19
CA LEU A 9 19.42 36.61 37.75
C LEU A 9 20.16 35.30 37.38
N GLY A 10 21.07 34.82 38.24
CA GLY A 10 21.80 33.57 38.02
C GLY A 10 20.94 32.31 38.11
N LEU A 11 19.90 32.33 38.95
CA LEU A 11 18.95 31.22 39.09
C LEU A 11 17.98 31.08 37.90
N LEU A 12 17.72 32.16 37.16
CA LEU A 12 16.92 32.13 35.93
C LEU A 12 17.69 31.57 34.71
N LEU A 13 19.03 31.56 34.75
CA LEU A 13 19.89 31.02 33.68
C LEU A 13 20.17 29.51 33.81
N CYS A 14 19.80 28.89 34.94
CA CYS A 14 20.00 27.46 35.21
C CYS A 14 18.69 26.66 35.28
N ALA A 15 17.56 27.23 34.85
CA ALA A 15 16.35 26.43 34.68
C ALA A 15 16.60 25.45 33.52
N PRO A 16 16.65 24.12 33.75
CA PRO A 16 16.69 23.19 32.65
C PRO A 16 15.45 23.46 31.81
N LEU A 17 15.65 23.81 30.54
CA LEU A 17 14.59 23.76 29.54
C LEU A 17 14.19 22.30 29.43
N SER A 18 13.28 21.88 30.30
CA SER A 18 12.52 20.65 30.17
C SER A 18 11.53 20.84 29.02
N GLY A 19 12.04 21.07 27.80
CA GLY A 19 11.26 20.74 26.63
C GLY A 19 10.98 19.24 26.72
N PRO A 20 9.73 18.77 26.51
CA PRO A 20 9.49 17.36 26.29
C PRO A 20 10.59 16.73 25.44
N ALA A 21 11.44 15.93 26.07
CA ALA A 21 12.35 14.98 25.42
C ALA A 21 11.57 13.80 24.81
N GLN A 22 10.27 14.00 24.58
CA GLN A 22 9.39 13.03 23.98
C GLN A 22 9.76 13.01 22.50
N GLU A 23 10.46 11.95 22.08
CA GLU A 23 10.59 11.58 20.67
C GLU A 23 9.25 11.87 19.98
N GLY A 24 9.31 12.60 18.86
CA GLY A 24 8.12 12.96 18.10
C GLY A 24 7.20 11.75 17.89
N SER A 25 5.89 12.01 17.85
CA SER A 25 4.87 10.98 17.67
C SER A 25 5.23 10.05 16.51
N HIS A 26 5.22 8.74 16.75
CA HIS A 26 5.51 7.73 15.72
C HIS A 26 4.40 7.74 14.67
N ASP A 27 4.75 8.04 13.42
CA ASP A 27 3.79 8.14 12.31
C ASP A 27 3.38 6.77 11.75
N GLY A 28 4.15 5.73 12.05
CA GLY A 28 3.92 4.37 11.56
C GLY A 28 4.35 4.12 10.11
N LEU A 29 5.12 5.02 9.47
CA LEU A 29 5.62 4.86 8.10
C LEU A 29 7.03 4.26 8.04
N THR A 30 7.90 4.64 8.97
CA THR A 30 9.32 4.23 8.98
C THR A 30 9.58 3.07 9.93
N ASN A 31 8.73 2.04 9.89
CA ASN A 31 8.84 0.88 10.78
C ASN A 31 10.06 0.02 10.44
N ASN A 32 10.85 -0.32 11.44
CA ASN A 32 12.01 -1.20 11.38
C ASN A 32 12.22 -1.88 12.74
N LEU A 33 13.20 -2.80 12.84
CA LEU A 33 13.44 -3.55 14.06
C LEU A 33 13.71 -2.68 15.29
N SER A 34 14.30 -1.49 15.12
CA SER A 34 14.63 -0.57 16.22
C SER A 34 13.41 0.18 16.76
N ASN A 35 12.28 0.18 16.06
CA ASN A 35 11.08 0.92 16.47
C ASN A 35 9.77 0.12 16.37
N LEU A 36 9.83 -1.20 16.11
CA LEU A 36 8.67 -2.08 15.95
C LEU A 36 7.73 -2.08 17.17
N TYR A 37 8.26 -1.79 18.37
CA TYR A 37 7.49 -1.70 19.61
C TYR A 37 6.68 -0.39 19.76
N ARG A 38 6.91 0.61 18.90
CA ARG A 38 6.24 1.91 18.99
C ARG A 38 4.83 1.81 18.42
N VAL A 39 3.87 2.39 19.14
CA VAL A 39 2.49 2.53 18.67
C VAL A 39 2.31 3.82 17.88
N SER A 40 1.50 3.77 16.83
CA SER A 40 1.11 4.95 16.04
C SER A 40 -0.41 5.11 16.04
N ASN A 41 -0.88 6.32 15.72
CA ASN A 41 -2.29 6.59 15.48
C ASN A 41 -2.72 6.29 14.03
N ALA A 42 -1.86 5.60 13.25
CA ALA A 42 -2.13 5.26 11.87
C ALA A 42 -3.30 4.26 11.79
N LYS A 43 -4.09 4.37 10.72
CA LYS A 43 -5.22 3.48 10.46
C LYS A 43 -4.87 2.61 9.25
N THR A 44 -4.64 1.32 9.47
CA THR A 44 -4.38 0.37 8.38
C THR A 44 -5.64 0.05 7.59
N ARG A 45 -5.49 -0.16 6.29
CA ARG A 45 -6.57 -0.51 5.35
C ARG A 45 -6.04 -1.61 4.43
N SER A 46 -6.94 -2.29 3.74
CA SER A 46 -6.57 -3.33 2.79
C SER A 46 -7.55 -3.34 1.63
N ILE A 47 -7.11 -2.85 0.48
CA ILE A 47 -7.89 -2.83 -0.75
C ILE A 47 -7.64 -4.13 -1.50
N SER A 48 -8.72 -4.80 -1.93
CA SER A 48 -8.67 -6.07 -2.66
C SER A 48 -9.93 -6.25 -3.53
N PRO A 49 -10.00 -7.30 -4.37
CA PRO A 49 -11.19 -7.65 -5.16
C PRO A 49 -12.50 -7.88 -4.38
N GLU A 50 -12.49 -7.88 -3.05
CA GLU A 50 -13.70 -7.95 -2.20
C GLU A 50 -13.86 -6.74 -1.27
N ASN A 51 -12.93 -5.78 -1.33
CA ASN A 51 -12.98 -4.57 -0.54
C ASN A 51 -12.32 -3.43 -1.32
N PHE A 52 -12.98 -2.96 -2.38
CA PHE A 52 -12.42 -1.95 -3.29
C PHE A 52 -12.13 -0.60 -2.62
N THR A 53 -12.80 -0.29 -1.50
CA THR A 53 -12.58 0.94 -0.72
C THR A 53 -11.59 0.76 0.43
N GLY A 54 -11.27 -0.50 0.79
CA GLY A 54 -10.43 -0.83 1.92
C GLY A 54 -11.08 -0.57 3.29
N GLU A 55 -12.39 -0.30 3.33
CA GLU A 55 -13.12 0.03 4.55
C GLU A 55 -13.02 -1.05 5.63
N LYS A 56 -13.04 -0.61 6.89
CA LYS A 56 -12.94 -1.50 8.05
C LYS A 56 -14.13 -2.48 8.07
N GLY A 57 -13.82 -3.78 8.15
CA GLY A 57 -14.83 -4.83 8.24
C GLY A 57 -15.58 -5.13 6.94
N LYS A 58 -15.07 -4.67 5.79
CA LYS A 58 -15.67 -4.92 4.48
C LYS A 58 -15.00 -6.04 3.66
N GLY A 59 -13.87 -6.57 4.10
CA GLY A 59 -13.27 -7.77 3.50
C GLY A 59 -14.10 -9.03 3.75
N GLY A 60 -14.18 -9.93 2.76
CA GLY A 60 -14.93 -11.19 2.86
C GLY A 60 -16.46 -11.01 2.90
N MET A 61 -16.96 -9.83 2.55
CA MET A 61 -18.40 -9.54 2.60
C MET A 61 -19.14 -9.84 1.29
N ALA A 62 -18.43 -10.28 0.24
CA ALA A 62 -19.02 -10.60 -1.05
C ALA A 62 -19.97 -11.81 -0.95
N THR A 63 -21.14 -11.71 -1.57
CA THR A 63 -22.13 -12.80 -1.70
C THR A 63 -22.18 -13.40 -3.10
N GLU A 64 -21.55 -12.72 -4.06
CA GLU A 64 -21.45 -13.13 -5.46
C GLU A 64 -20.00 -12.97 -5.91
N GLY A 65 -19.59 -13.78 -6.88
CA GLY A 65 -18.20 -13.80 -7.36
C GLY A 65 -17.84 -15.08 -8.07
N VAL A 66 -16.64 -15.10 -8.63
CA VAL A 66 -16.13 -16.24 -9.43
C VAL A 66 -15.96 -17.54 -8.64
N ALA A 67 -15.95 -17.49 -7.31
CA ALA A 67 -15.86 -18.65 -6.43
C ALA A 67 -17.12 -18.84 -5.56
N ALA A 68 -18.24 -18.20 -5.92
CA ALA A 68 -19.48 -18.27 -5.13
C ALA A 68 -20.05 -19.68 -5.02
N HIS A 69 -19.94 -20.48 -6.09
CA HIS A 69 -20.39 -21.86 -6.06
C HIS A 69 -19.56 -22.68 -5.06
N GLU A 70 -18.25 -22.51 -5.02
CA GLU A 70 -17.33 -23.22 -4.14
C GLU A 70 -17.49 -22.77 -2.68
N ALA A 71 -17.80 -21.49 -2.47
CA ALA A 71 -17.99 -20.90 -1.14
C ALA A 71 -19.43 -21.01 -0.60
N ARG A 72 -20.36 -21.61 -1.35
CA ARG A 72 -21.82 -21.63 -1.06
C ARG A 72 -22.19 -22.11 0.35
N ASP A 73 -21.38 -22.99 0.94
CA ASP A 73 -21.65 -23.62 2.24
C ASP A 73 -20.81 -23.01 3.39
N LEU A 74 -19.94 -22.03 3.11
CA LEU A 74 -18.99 -21.47 4.09
C LEU A 74 -19.55 -20.27 4.87
N GLY A 75 -20.55 -19.59 4.31
CA GLY A 75 -21.15 -18.36 4.88
C GLY A 75 -20.34 -17.09 4.60
N GLN A 76 -20.92 -15.93 4.96
CA GLN A 76 -20.30 -14.62 4.77
C GLN A 76 -19.08 -14.45 5.71
N GLY A 77 -18.00 -13.88 5.19
CA GLY A 77 -16.68 -13.81 5.84
C GLY A 77 -15.61 -14.63 5.13
N TRP A 78 -16.01 -15.60 4.30
CA TRP A 78 -15.10 -16.33 3.41
C TRP A 78 -14.91 -15.63 2.06
N LYS A 79 -13.84 -15.98 1.35
CA LYS A 79 -13.50 -15.41 0.06
C LYS A 79 -14.39 -15.99 -1.04
N VAL A 80 -15.22 -15.16 -1.65
CA VAL A 80 -16.16 -15.47 -2.73
C VAL A 80 -15.68 -14.90 -4.08
N ASN A 81 -14.97 -13.78 -4.07
CA ASN A 81 -14.41 -13.16 -5.27
C ASN A 81 -12.91 -12.84 -5.13
N PRO A 82 -12.00 -13.79 -5.41
CA PRO A 82 -10.57 -13.61 -5.14
C PRO A 82 -9.83 -12.70 -6.13
N PHE A 83 -10.36 -12.46 -7.33
CA PHE A 83 -9.70 -11.68 -8.38
C PHE A 83 -10.69 -10.82 -9.18
N VAL A 84 -10.15 -9.87 -9.92
CA VAL A 84 -10.86 -9.14 -10.98
C VAL A 84 -10.45 -9.66 -12.36
N ILE A 85 -11.31 -9.45 -13.36
CA ILE A 85 -10.99 -9.70 -14.76
C ILE A 85 -10.85 -8.35 -15.46
N ILE A 86 -9.70 -8.11 -16.09
CA ILE A 86 -9.43 -6.93 -16.89
C ILE A 86 -9.46 -7.34 -18.35
N GLU A 87 -10.52 -6.96 -19.04
CA GLU A 87 -10.75 -7.29 -20.45
C GLU A 87 -9.71 -6.62 -21.38
N PRO A 88 -9.52 -7.14 -22.60
CA PRO A 88 -8.63 -6.55 -23.60
C PRO A 88 -8.89 -5.06 -23.84
N GLY A 89 -7.82 -4.26 -23.85
CA GLY A 89 -7.86 -2.82 -24.04
C GLY A 89 -8.57 -2.03 -22.93
N LYS A 90 -8.86 -2.66 -21.78
CA LYS A 90 -9.51 -1.99 -20.65
C LYS A 90 -8.52 -1.62 -19.57
N THR A 91 -8.84 -0.50 -18.92
CA THR A 91 -8.19 -0.02 -17.71
C THR A 91 -9.11 -0.23 -16.52
N PHE A 92 -8.58 -0.83 -15.47
CA PHE A 92 -9.28 -1.06 -14.21
C PHE A 92 -8.62 -0.24 -13.09
N THR A 93 -9.42 0.45 -12.28
CA THR A 93 -8.93 1.15 -11.08
C THR A 93 -8.80 0.16 -9.94
N LEU A 94 -7.57 -0.19 -9.58
CA LEU A 94 -7.27 -1.14 -8.49
C LEU A 94 -7.53 -0.52 -7.12
N ALA A 95 -7.18 0.75 -6.96
CA ALA A 95 -7.35 1.50 -5.73
C ALA A 95 -7.60 2.98 -6.04
N GLU A 96 -8.50 3.57 -5.27
CA GLU A 96 -8.71 5.02 -5.21
C GLU A 96 -8.86 5.41 -3.74
N ILE A 97 -7.85 6.09 -3.21
CA ILE A 97 -7.72 6.41 -1.79
C ILE A 97 -7.80 7.92 -1.65
N ASN A 98 -8.77 8.41 -0.88
CA ASN A 98 -8.93 9.84 -0.59
C ASN A 98 -8.36 10.17 0.80
N GLY A 99 -7.72 11.32 0.92
CA GLY A 99 -7.02 11.78 2.13
C GLY A 99 -5.53 11.46 2.10
N GLN A 100 -4.86 11.77 3.21
CA GLN A 100 -3.43 11.48 3.39
C GLN A 100 -3.19 10.02 3.80
N GLY A 101 -2.08 9.45 3.34
CA GLY A 101 -1.68 8.10 3.71
C GLY A 101 -0.36 7.70 3.05
N ALA A 102 -0.01 6.42 3.19
CA ALA A 102 1.03 5.82 2.37
C ALA A 102 0.68 4.37 2.10
N ILE A 103 0.90 3.94 0.87
CA ILE A 103 0.93 2.52 0.54
C ILE A 103 2.26 1.98 1.05
N GLN A 104 2.22 0.90 1.81
CA GLN A 104 3.39 0.25 2.40
C GLN A 104 3.59 -1.16 1.87
N HIS A 105 2.55 -1.78 1.30
CA HIS A 105 2.67 -3.08 0.66
C HIS A 105 1.71 -3.22 -0.51
N ILE A 106 2.23 -3.71 -1.63
CA ILE A 106 1.45 -4.17 -2.77
C ILE A 106 1.79 -5.64 -2.99
N TRP A 107 0.77 -6.48 -2.99
CA TRP A 107 0.85 -7.85 -3.48
C TRP A 107 -0.01 -8.01 -4.72
N MET A 108 0.46 -8.74 -5.72
CA MET A 108 -0.38 -9.16 -6.84
C MET A 108 0.09 -10.42 -7.56
N THR A 109 -0.85 -11.05 -8.27
CA THR A 109 -0.62 -12.18 -9.16
C THR A 109 -1.38 -11.96 -10.47
N PRO A 110 -0.77 -11.30 -11.47
CA PRO A 110 -1.34 -11.17 -12.80
C PRO A 110 -1.15 -12.44 -13.63
N THR A 111 -2.22 -12.89 -14.29
CA THR A 111 -2.14 -13.95 -15.32
C THR A 111 -1.83 -13.36 -16.70
N GLY A 112 -1.35 -14.17 -17.64
CA GLY A 112 -1.11 -13.72 -19.01
C GLY A 112 0.27 -13.08 -19.19
N ASN A 113 0.42 -12.20 -20.18
CA ASN A 113 1.70 -11.57 -20.47
C ASN A 113 1.88 -10.27 -19.67
N TRP A 114 2.77 -10.29 -18.68
CA TRP A 114 3.03 -9.14 -17.80
C TRP A 114 3.56 -7.89 -18.51
N ARG A 115 4.15 -8.03 -19.71
CA ARG A 115 4.63 -6.87 -20.47
C ARG A 115 3.50 -6.07 -21.12
N TYR A 116 2.31 -6.66 -21.23
CA TYR A 116 1.10 -6.02 -21.76
C TYR A 116 0.17 -5.54 -20.66
N SER A 117 0.52 -5.72 -19.38
CA SER A 117 -0.26 -5.22 -18.25
C SER A 117 0.45 -4.00 -17.69
N ILE A 118 -0.09 -2.81 -17.89
CA ILE A 118 0.55 -1.55 -17.50
C ILE A 118 -0.02 -1.06 -16.18
N ILE A 119 0.82 -1.03 -15.15
CA ILE A 119 0.48 -0.42 -13.86
C ILE A 119 0.77 1.07 -13.93
N ARG A 120 -0.17 1.87 -13.43
CA ARG A 120 0.01 3.32 -13.27
C ARG A 120 -0.39 3.75 -11.87
N MET A 121 0.38 4.68 -11.31
CA MET A 121 0.11 5.27 -10.01
C MET A 121 0.14 6.79 -10.12
N TYR A 122 -0.87 7.42 -9.53
CA TYR A 122 -1.08 8.86 -9.53
C TYR A 122 -1.18 9.36 -8.09
N TRP A 123 -0.44 10.42 -7.79
CA TRP A 123 -0.43 11.05 -6.47
C TRP A 123 -1.07 12.44 -6.52
N ASP A 124 -1.86 12.76 -5.49
CA ASP A 124 -2.35 14.12 -5.21
C ASP A 124 -3.07 14.83 -6.39
N ASP A 125 -3.92 14.07 -7.09
CA ASP A 125 -4.73 14.50 -8.24
C ASP A 125 -3.92 14.92 -9.49
N GLU A 126 -2.67 14.44 -9.61
CA GLU A 126 -1.91 14.63 -10.84
C GLU A 126 -2.58 13.96 -12.05
N LYS A 127 -2.42 14.60 -13.22
CA LYS A 127 -2.99 14.11 -14.49
C LYS A 127 -2.13 13.02 -15.12
N GLU A 128 -0.81 13.20 -15.07
CA GLU A 128 0.17 12.25 -15.59
C GLU A 128 0.63 11.32 -14.46
N PRO A 129 0.81 10.01 -14.71
CA PRO A 129 1.23 9.09 -13.67
C PRO A 129 2.69 9.32 -13.25
N SER A 130 2.95 9.44 -11.96
CA SER A 130 4.30 9.43 -11.41
C SER A 130 5.01 8.08 -11.55
N VAL A 131 4.24 6.99 -11.62
CA VAL A 131 4.75 5.63 -11.88
C VAL A 131 3.97 5.05 -13.05
N GLU A 132 4.67 4.67 -14.12
CA GLU A 132 4.11 3.95 -15.26
C GLU A 132 5.11 2.91 -15.73
N ALA A 133 4.72 1.64 -15.72
CA ALA A 133 5.56 0.55 -16.20
C ALA A 133 4.71 -0.69 -16.54
N PRO A 134 5.21 -1.59 -17.40
CA PRO A 134 4.70 -2.95 -17.41
C PRO A 134 4.84 -3.57 -16.01
N VAL A 135 3.82 -4.30 -15.56
CA VAL A 135 3.75 -4.82 -14.19
C VAL A 135 4.92 -5.75 -13.90
N GLY A 136 5.33 -6.56 -14.87
CA GLY A 136 6.52 -7.40 -14.74
C GLY A 136 7.76 -6.57 -14.44
N ASP A 137 8.01 -5.52 -15.22
CA ASP A 137 9.17 -4.64 -15.11
C ASP A 137 9.22 -3.93 -13.75
N PHE A 138 8.07 -3.45 -13.25
CA PHE A 138 7.95 -2.84 -11.91
C PHE A 138 8.39 -3.80 -10.78
N PHE A 139 8.09 -5.10 -10.91
CA PHE A 139 8.52 -6.14 -9.97
C PHE A 139 9.81 -6.86 -10.39
N ALA A 140 10.63 -6.24 -11.23
CA ALA A 140 11.93 -6.75 -11.72
C ALA A 140 11.85 -8.06 -12.56
N MET A 141 10.68 -8.36 -13.12
CA MET A 141 10.41 -9.48 -14.05
C MET A 141 10.37 -9.01 -15.51
N GLY A 142 11.35 -8.20 -15.94
CA GLY A 142 11.35 -7.53 -17.26
C GLY A 142 11.38 -8.45 -18.48
N TRP A 143 11.71 -9.72 -18.30
CA TRP A 143 11.72 -10.73 -19.36
C TRP A 143 10.37 -11.46 -19.52
N GLY A 144 9.34 -11.07 -18.75
CA GLY A 144 8.02 -11.71 -18.77
C GLY A 144 8.07 -13.17 -18.31
N LYS A 145 9.08 -13.53 -17.51
CA LYS A 145 9.30 -14.88 -16.99
C LYS A 145 9.61 -14.80 -15.52
N TYR A 146 9.12 -15.79 -14.78
CA TYR A 146 9.43 -15.91 -13.36
C TYR A 146 10.94 -16.13 -13.14
N ALA A 147 11.51 -15.35 -12.23
CA ALA A 147 12.77 -15.63 -11.57
C ALA A 147 12.62 -15.28 -10.09
N PRO A 148 13.16 -16.08 -9.16
CA PRO A 148 13.10 -15.77 -7.75
C PRO A 148 13.86 -14.47 -7.47
N ILE A 149 13.20 -13.52 -6.82
CA ILE A 149 13.83 -12.31 -6.28
C ILE A 149 13.52 -12.22 -4.81
N THR A 150 14.55 -12.00 -4.00
CA THR A 150 14.44 -11.72 -2.57
C THR A 150 15.28 -10.50 -2.27
N SER A 151 14.63 -9.35 -2.11
CA SER A 151 15.27 -8.08 -1.75
C SER A 151 14.42 -7.37 -0.69
N LEU A 152 14.96 -6.29 -0.10
CA LEU A 152 14.20 -5.47 0.84
C LEU A 152 12.92 -4.88 0.22
N PRO A 153 12.98 -4.17 -0.93
CA PRO A 153 11.79 -3.50 -1.46
C PRO A 153 10.93 -4.36 -2.39
N VAL A 154 11.48 -5.41 -3.00
CA VAL A 154 10.77 -6.25 -3.99
C VAL A 154 11.05 -7.73 -3.75
N VAL A 155 10.00 -8.54 -3.72
CA VAL A 155 10.09 -10.00 -3.62
C VAL A 155 9.19 -10.64 -4.66
N VAL A 156 9.72 -11.59 -5.41
CA VAL A 156 8.96 -12.38 -6.38
C VAL A 156 9.05 -13.85 -5.99
N ASN A 157 7.94 -14.36 -5.47
CA ASN A 157 7.78 -15.74 -5.04
C ASN A 157 7.21 -16.62 -6.16
N PRO A 158 7.32 -17.96 -6.07
CA PRO A 158 6.73 -18.87 -7.05
C PRO A 158 5.25 -18.58 -7.33
N GLY A 159 4.81 -18.85 -8.56
CA GLY A 159 3.41 -18.65 -8.96
C GLY A 159 3.03 -17.21 -9.32
N SER A 160 4.01 -16.36 -9.67
CA SER A 160 3.81 -14.94 -9.99
C SER A 160 3.31 -14.13 -8.78
N ALA A 161 3.81 -14.46 -7.59
CA ALA A 161 3.49 -13.74 -6.36
C ALA A 161 4.42 -12.54 -6.21
N PHE A 162 4.01 -11.41 -6.80
CA PHE A 162 4.72 -10.14 -6.80
C PHE A 162 4.46 -9.38 -5.51
N ASN A 163 5.53 -8.90 -4.87
CA ASN A 163 5.47 -8.11 -3.64
C ASN A 163 6.34 -6.87 -3.78
N SER A 164 5.80 -5.72 -3.38
CA SER A 164 6.51 -4.47 -3.25
C SER A 164 6.31 -3.91 -1.85
N TYR A 165 7.39 -3.46 -1.24
CA TYR A 165 7.47 -2.86 0.08
C TYR A 165 8.04 -1.43 0.02
N TRP A 166 8.02 -0.81 -1.17
CA TRP A 166 8.35 0.61 -1.30
C TRP A 166 7.29 1.44 -0.57
N PRO A 167 7.66 2.33 0.37
CA PRO A 167 6.73 3.28 0.94
C PRO A 167 6.36 4.33 -0.11
N MET A 168 5.06 4.47 -0.41
CA MET A 168 4.54 5.43 -1.39
C MET A 168 3.58 6.40 -0.69
N PRO A 169 4.08 7.48 -0.07
CA PRO A 169 3.26 8.46 0.63
C PRO A 169 2.55 9.43 -0.33
N PHE A 170 1.36 9.86 0.06
CA PHE A 170 0.53 10.85 -0.66
C PHE A 170 -0.23 11.71 0.36
N ARG A 171 -0.58 12.95 -0.02
CA ARG A 171 -1.19 13.93 0.91
C ARG A 171 -2.71 14.08 0.73
N LYS A 172 -3.21 13.96 -0.49
CA LYS A 172 -4.60 14.22 -0.86
C LYS A 172 -5.29 13.00 -1.44
N LYS A 173 -4.61 12.30 -2.35
CA LYS A 173 -5.20 11.18 -3.08
C LYS A 173 -4.14 10.24 -3.62
N ALA A 174 -4.45 8.95 -3.66
CA ALA A 174 -3.73 7.98 -4.46
C ALA A 174 -4.70 7.26 -5.40
N ARG A 175 -4.30 7.08 -6.66
CA ARG A 175 -5.04 6.25 -7.62
C ARG A 175 -4.07 5.29 -8.28
N ILE A 176 -4.43 4.01 -8.29
CA ILE A 176 -3.67 2.96 -8.97
C ILE A 176 -4.58 2.33 -10.02
N THR A 177 -4.10 2.26 -11.25
CA THR A 177 -4.81 1.61 -12.36
C THR A 177 -3.95 0.52 -12.98
N MET A 178 -4.62 -0.47 -13.57
CA MET A 178 -4.01 -1.51 -14.39
C MET A 178 -4.69 -1.53 -15.75
N GLU A 179 -3.93 -1.40 -16.82
CA GLU A 179 -4.42 -1.50 -18.20
C GLU A 179 -3.95 -2.80 -18.83
N ASN A 180 -4.83 -3.49 -19.55
CA ASN A 180 -4.51 -4.68 -20.30
C ASN A 180 -4.41 -4.39 -21.80
N PHE A 181 -3.20 -4.38 -22.36
CA PHE A 181 -2.92 -4.24 -23.79
C PHE A 181 -2.92 -5.58 -24.54
N ASP A 182 -3.11 -6.72 -23.85
CA ASP A 182 -3.19 -8.03 -24.50
C ASP A 182 -4.55 -8.19 -25.21
N GLU A 183 -4.63 -9.14 -26.13
CA GLU A 183 -5.87 -9.52 -26.82
C GLU A 183 -6.73 -10.48 -25.99
N LYS A 184 -6.26 -10.87 -24.80
CA LYS A 184 -6.91 -11.84 -23.90
C LYS A 184 -7.24 -11.19 -22.55
N PRO A 185 -8.33 -11.63 -21.89
CA PRO A 185 -8.65 -11.16 -20.55
C PRO A 185 -7.57 -11.57 -19.54
N MET A 186 -7.22 -10.65 -18.63
CA MET A 186 -6.31 -10.91 -17.53
C MET A 186 -7.09 -11.10 -16.23
N ARG A 187 -6.82 -12.19 -15.50
CA ARG A 187 -7.18 -12.31 -14.08
C ARG A 187 -6.10 -11.65 -13.24
N LEU A 188 -6.53 -10.83 -12.28
CA LEU A 188 -5.63 -10.16 -11.35
C LEU A 188 -6.10 -10.36 -9.92
N TYR A 189 -5.29 -11.08 -9.16
CA TYR A 189 -5.35 -11.11 -7.70
C TYR A 189 -4.47 -9.98 -7.19
N TYR A 190 -4.95 -9.21 -6.22
CA TYR A 190 -4.15 -8.14 -5.64
C TYR A 190 -4.59 -7.77 -4.23
N GLN A 191 -3.67 -7.14 -3.51
CA GLN A 191 -3.90 -6.48 -2.25
C GLN A 191 -3.01 -5.24 -2.17
N ILE A 192 -3.60 -4.10 -1.78
CA ILE A 192 -2.89 -2.82 -1.58
C ILE A 192 -3.15 -2.37 -0.14
N ASN A 193 -2.08 -2.23 0.64
CA ASN A 193 -2.11 -1.90 2.07
C ASN A 193 -1.39 -0.59 2.37
#